data_AF-A0A6J5W5H9-F1
#
_entry.id   AF-A0A6J5W5H9-F1
#
_cell.length_a   1.000
_cell.length_b   1.000
_cell.length_c   1.000
_cell.angle_alpha   90.00
_cell.angle_beta   90.00
_cell.angle_gamma   90.00
#
_symmetry.space_group_name_H-M   'P 1'
#
loop_
_entity.id
_entity.type
_entity.pdbx_description
1 polymer ?
#
loop_
_entity_poly.entity_id
_entity_poly.type
_entity_poly.pdbx_seq_one_letter_code
_entity_poly.pdbx_strand_id
1 'polypeptide(L)'
;MRLEKMRFAFAPKTSLPILEFRMVNSCNVLLCLSGESRDDPLYVCNPILGEFITIPPNDKGRYRAPLDGFGFSVETNQYKVLQSFYPMVDPECRSIDYLEVEIYTIGTGVWRSIGNAPSDFLKFPFSALLHGALHWVSLAVESAECIHSFSFETE
;
A
#
# COMPACT_ATOMS: atom_id res chain seq x y z
N MET A 1 -11.91 -3.74 26.72
CA MET A 1 -11.70 -3.61 25.26
C MET A 1 -12.12 -4.94 24.61
N ARG A 2 -13.34 -5.00 24.07
CA ARG A 2 -13.85 -6.19 23.37
C ARG A 2 -13.23 -6.17 21.97
N LEU A 3 -12.32 -7.09 21.66
CA LEU A 3 -12.01 -7.40 20.27
C LEU A 3 -13.25 -8.05 19.67
N GLU A 4 -14.05 -7.27 18.93
CA GLU A 4 -14.97 -7.88 17.99
C GLU A 4 -14.13 -8.63 16.96
N LYS A 5 -14.35 -9.94 16.85
CA LYS A 5 -13.73 -10.77 15.82
C LYS A 5 -14.16 -10.21 14.46
N MET A 6 -13.31 -9.42 13.83
CA MET A 6 -13.38 -9.23 12.38
C MET A 6 -13.28 -10.61 11.74
N ARG A 7 -14.39 -11.07 11.17
CA ARG A 7 -14.45 -12.33 10.44
C ARG A 7 -13.92 -12.08 9.04
N PHE A 8 -12.60 -12.18 8.88
CA PHE A 8 -12.02 -12.37 7.57
C PHE A 8 -12.23 -13.83 7.17
N ALA A 9 -12.79 -14.06 5.98
CA ALA A 9 -12.85 -15.40 5.40
C ALA A 9 -11.50 -15.68 4.75
N PHE A 10 -10.55 -16.16 5.53
CA PHE A 10 -9.27 -16.61 5.01
C PHE A 10 -9.42 -18.02 4.42
N ALA A 11 -8.95 -18.20 3.19
CA ALA A 11 -8.81 -19.54 2.62
C ALA A 11 -7.46 -20.12 3.11
N PRO A 12 -7.43 -21.28 3.78
CA PRO A 12 -6.18 -21.92 4.15
C PRO A 12 -5.45 -22.33 2.87
N LYS A 13 -4.38 -21.61 2.54
CA LYS A 13 -3.48 -21.91 1.43
C LYS A 13 -2.07 -21.66 1.95
N THR A 14 -1.31 -22.73 2.11
CA THR A 14 0.07 -22.71 2.64
C THR A 14 1.08 -22.09 1.67
N SER A 15 0.64 -21.69 0.48
CA SER A 15 1.43 -20.96 -0.49
C SER A 15 0.61 -19.82 -1.10
N LEU A 16 1.24 -18.66 -1.22
CA LEU A 16 0.73 -17.59 -2.06
C LEU A 16 0.78 -18.04 -3.52
N PRO A 17 -0.15 -17.62 -4.38
CA PRO A 17 -0.16 -17.98 -5.79
C PRO A 17 0.92 -17.24 -6.62
N ILE A 18 2.02 -16.83 -6.00
CA ILE A 18 3.15 -16.11 -6.60
C ILE A 18 4.47 -16.76 -6.17
N LEU A 19 5.42 -16.84 -7.10
CA LEU A 19 6.73 -17.46 -6.87
C LEU A 19 7.70 -16.49 -6.19
N GLU A 20 7.58 -15.20 -6.49
CA GLU A 20 8.41 -14.13 -5.93
C GLU A 20 7.53 -13.01 -5.41
N PHE A 21 7.91 -12.45 -4.26
CA PHE A 21 7.17 -11.37 -3.61
C PHE A 21 8.11 -10.41 -2.91
N ARG A 22 7.66 -9.17 -2.81
CA ARG A 22 8.30 -8.13 -2.01
C ARG A 22 7.43 -7.82 -0.80
N MET A 23 8.06 -7.64 0.35
CA MET A 23 7.38 -7.08 1.51
C MET A 23 7.14 -5.58 1.31
N VAL A 24 5.89 -5.15 1.46
CA VAL A 24 5.51 -3.73 1.47
C VAL A 24 5.82 -3.16 2.86
N ASN A 25 5.14 -3.68 3.88
CA ASN A 25 5.39 -3.44 5.30
C ASN A 25 4.58 -4.43 6.16
N SER A 26 4.63 -4.27 7.49
CA SER A 26 3.77 -4.99 8.44
C SER A 26 2.92 -4.02 9.28
N CYS A 27 1.77 -4.52 9.75
CA CYS A 27 0.89 -3.81 10.68
C CYS A 27 0.14 -4.84 11.55
N ASN A 28 0.17 -4.68 12.88
CA ASN A 28 -0.58 -5.54 13.82
C ASN A 28 -0.43 -7.04 13.56
N VAL A 29 0.80 -7.52 13.34
CA VAL A 29 1.15 -8.94 13.07
C VAL A 29 0.79 -9.42 11.65
N LEU A 30 0.08 -8.61 10.85
CA LEU A 30 -0.20 -8.89 9.45
C LEU A 30 0.92 -8.33 8.56
N LEU A 31 1.24 -9.06 7.49
CA LEU A 31 2.20 -8.67 6.45
C LEU A 31 1.44 -8.22 5.21
N CYS A 32 1.86 -7.12 4.60
CA CYS A 32 1.45 -6.76 3.25
C CYS A 32 2.57 -7.10 2.26
N LEU A 33 2.21 -7.83 1.21
CA LEU A 33 3.13 -8.35 0.21
C LEU A 33 2.65 -7.93 -1.19
N SER A 34 3.58 -7.58 -2.06
CA SER A 34 3.32 -7.34 -3.47
C SER A 34 4.01 -8.43 -4.30
N GLY A 35 3.39 -8.83 -5.42
CA GLY A 35 4.15 -9.57 -6.43
C GLY A 35 5.22 -8.70 -7.09
N GLU A 36 6.03 -9.32 -7.94
CA GLU A 36 7.10 -8.65 -8.68
C GLU A 36 6.60 -8.03 -9.98
N SER A 37 5.60 -8.64 -10.61
CA SER A 37 4.98 -8.10 -11.81
C SER A 37 4.12 -6.88 -11.49
N ARG A 38 3.97 -6.00 -12.47
CA ARG A 38 3.20 -4.76 -12.34
C ARG A 38 1.72 -5.01 -12.10
N ASP A 39 1.22 -6.10 -12.68
CA ASP A 39 -0.18 -6.51 -12.63
C ASP A 39 -0.46 -7.47 -11.46
N ASP A 40 0.58 -7.80 -10.67
CA ASP A 40 0.40 -8.67 -9.52
C ASP A 40 -0.41 -7.96 -8.43
N PRO A 41 -1.39 -8.64 -7.84
CA PRO A 41 -2.19 -8.07 -6.78
C PRO A 41 -1.36 -7.89 -5.51
N LEU A 42 -1.93 -7.13 -4.58
CA LEU A 42 -1.44 -7.07 -3.21
C LEU A 42 -2.04 -8.21 -2.39
N TYR A 43 -1.28 -8.68 -1.42
CA TYR A 43 -1.71 -9.68 -0.46
C TYR A 43 -1.56 -9.14 0.95
N VAL A 44 -2.54 -9.41 1.81
CA VAL A 44 -2.40 -9.23 3.25
C VAL A 44 -2.44 -10.61 3.89
N CYS A 45 -1.36 -10.97 4.57
CA CYS A 45 -1.10 -12.29 5.10
C CYS A 45 -0.99 -12.25 6.64
N ASN A 46 -1.63 -13.21 7.29
CA ASN A 46 -1.30 -13.62 8.65
C ASN A 46 -0.30 -14.81 8.57
N PRO A 47 1.00 -14.57 8.79
CA PRO A 47 2.00 -15.63 8.65
C PRO A 47 1.89 -16.71 9.72
N ILE A 48 1.26 -16.41 10.87
CA ILE A 48 1.08 -17.38 11.97
C ILE A 48 0.00 -18.40 11.62
N LEU A 49 -1.08 -17.94 11.00
CA LEU A 49 -2.21 -18.79 10.63
C LEU A 49 -2.09 -19.37 9.21
N GLY A 50 -1.13 -18.90 8.40
CA GLY A 50 -1.01 -19.30 6.99
C GLY A 50 -2.20 -18.84 6.15
N GLU A 51 -2.77 -17.69 6.54
CA GLU A 51 -4.02 -17.16 6.02
C GLU A 51 -3.73 -15.87 5.26
N PHE A 52 -4.36 -15.66 4.11
CA PHE A 52 -4.21 -14.41 3.37
C PHE A 52 -5.49 -13.97 2.68
N ILE A 53 -5.56 -12.67 2.38
CA ILE A 53 -6.52 -12.08 1.46
C ILE A 53 -5.79 -11.49 0.27
N THR A 54 -6.43 -11.53 -0.89
CA THR A 54 -5.96 -10.87 -2.11
C THR A 54 -6.72 -9.56 -2.24
N ILE A 55 -5.98 -8.47 -2.42
CA ILE A 55 -6.54 -7.16 -2.71
C ILE A 55 -6.74 -7.06 -4.22
N PRO A 56 -7.95 -6.72 -4.70
CA PRO A 56 -8.19 -6.60 -6.13
C PRO A 56 -7.35 -5.45 -6.72
N PRO A 57 -6.67 -5.65 -7.85
CA PRO A 57 -5.93 -4.56 -8.51
C PRO A 57 -6.91 -3.47 -8.98
N ASN A 58 -6.45 -2.21 -8.98
CA ASN A 58 -7.20 -1.06 -9.49
C ASN A 58 -6.34 -0.19 -10.43
N ASP A 59 -5.43 -0.85 -11.16
CA ASP A 59 -4.51 -0.19 -12.08
C ASP A 59 -5.26 0.62 -13.14
N LYS A 60 -6.42 0.18 -13.65
CA LYS A 60 -7.17 0.87 -14.73
C LYS A 60 -6.26 1.18 -15.94
N GLY A 61 -5.26 0.34 -16.18
CA GLY A 61 -4.19 0.54 -17.18
C GLY A 61 -3.08 1.52 -16.78
N ARG A 62 -3.12 2.10 -15.58
CA ARG A 62 -2.07 2.98 -15.03
C ARG A 62 -0.88 2.16 -14.55
N TYR A 63 0.30 2.74 -14.63
CA TYR A 63 1.50 2.10 -14.11
C TYR A 63 1.57 2.24 -12.60
N ARG A 64 1.60 1.11 -11.89
CA ARG A 64 1.82 1.09 -10.45
C ARG A 64 3.16 1.74 -10.08
N ALA A 65 3.10 2.66 -9.13
CA ALA A 65 4.25 3.39 -8.63
C ALA A 65 4.75 2.76 -7.31
N PRO A 66 6.00 3.06 -6.88
CA PRO A 66 6.65 2.31 -5.80
C PRO A 66 6.12 2.59 -4.39
N LEU A 67 5.22 3.56 -4.22
CA LEU A 67 4.62 3.93 -2.94
C LEU A 67 3.37 3.07 -2.70
N ASP A 68 3.57 1.96 -2.01
CA ASP A 68 2.51 1.12 -1.47
C ASP A 68 2.61 1.13 0.05
N GLY A 69 1.48 0.94 0.74
CA GLY A 69 1.48 0.90 2.20
C GLY A 69 0.30 0.13 2.75
N PHE A 70 0.48 -0.40 3.95
CA PHE A 70 -0.56 -1.08 4.69
C PHE A 70 -0.61 -0.58 6.13
N GLY A 71 -1.81 -0.31 6.61
CA GLY A 71 -1.99 0.23 7.95
C GLY A 71 -3.38 -0.05 8.51
N PHE A 72 -3.56 0.40 9.73
CA PHE A 72 -4.80 0.23 10.49
C PHE A 72 -5.23 1.58 11.00
N SER A 73 -6.50 1.92 10.76
CA SER A 73 -7.17 3.05 11.40
C SER A 73 -7.90 2.56 12.64
N VAL A 74 -7.47 3.03 13.81
CA VAL A 74 -8.10 2.84 15.11
C VAL A 74 -9.46 3.51 15.14
N GLU A 75 -9.61 4.69 14.53
CA GLU A 75 -10.87 5.45 14.52
C GLU A 75 -11.98 4.67 13.80
N THR A 76 -11.69 4.19 12.58
CA THR A 76 -12.67 3.41 11.81
C THR A 76 -12.61 1.91 12.13
N ASN A 77 -11.65 1.49 12.97
CA ASN A 77 -11.33 0.10 13.28
C ASN A 77 -11.12 -0.74 12.01
N GLN A 78 -10.44 -0.21 10.98
CA GLN A 78 -10.29 -0.88 9.68
C GLN A 78 -8.84 -0.94 9.22
N TYR A 79 -8.50 -2.05 8.57
CA TYR A 79 -7.26 -2.15 7.82
C TYR A 79 -7.42 -1.51 6.44
N LYS A 80 -6.36 -0.84 6.00
CA LYS A 80 -6.33 -0.07 4.77
C LYS A 80 -5.04 -0.31 4.01
N VAL A 81 -5.14 -0.29 2.69
CA VAL A 81 -4.01 -0.49 1.76
C VAL A 81 -3.92 0.74 0.88
N LEU A 82 -2.78 1.42 0.93
CA LEU A 82 -2.43 2.52 0.05
C LEU A 82 -1.71 1.96 -1.18
N GLN A 83 -2.12 2.41 -2.36
CA GLN A 83 -1.48 2.10 -3.63
C GLN A 83 -1.32 3.39 -4.43
N SER A 84 -0.18 3.54 -5.10
CA SER A 84 0.11 4.70 -5.94
C SER A 84 0.28 4.30 -7.40
N PHE A 85 0.02 5.26 -8.28
CA PHE A 85 0.13 5.10 -9.72
C PHE A 85 0.79 6.33 -10.34
N TYR A 86 1.57 6.10 -11.40
CA TYR A 86 1.98 7.19 -12.27
C TYR A 86 0.74 7.69 -13.03
N PRO A 87 0.53 9.01 -13.13
CA PRO A 87 -0.55 9.56 -13.92
C PRO A 87 -0.39 9.14 -15.39
N MET A 88 -1.52 8.93 -16.08
CA MET A 88 -1.51 8.80 -17.54
C MET A 88 -1.29 10.17 -18.16
N VAL A 89 -0.02 10.58 -18.25
CA VAL A 89 0.37 11.85 -18.87
C VAL A 89 0.46 11.72 -20.39
N ASP A 90 0.18 12.84 -21.06
CA ASP A 90 0.48 13.05 -22.47
C ASP A 90 1.99 12.82 -22.72
N PRO A 91 2.40 12.08 -23.77
CA PRO A 91 3.80 11.90 -24.13
C PRO A 91 4.61 13.20 -24.30
N GLU A 92 3.98 14.37 -24.42
CA GLU A 92 4.67 15.67 -24.42
C GLU A 92 5.04 16.20 -23.01
N CYS A 93 4.47 15.66 -21.93
CA CYS A 93 4.85 15.99 -20.55
C CYS A 93 6.18 15.32 -20.19
N ARG A 94 7.24 16.14 -20.02
CA ARG A 94 8.60 15.67 -19.77
C ARG A 94 8.90 15.37 -18.30
N SER A 95 8.07 15.81 -17.35
CA SER A 95 8.22 15.50 -15.93
C SER A 95 6.89 15.09 -15.30
N ILE A 96 6.96 14.03 -14.49
CA ILE A 96 5.87 13.61 -13.61
C ILE A 96 6.26 14.12 -12.23
N ASP A 97 5.54 15.12 -11.73
CA ASP A 97 5.84 15.76 -10.44
C ASP A 97 4.95 15.22 -9.31
N TYR A 98 4.03 14.30 -9.63
CA TYR A 98 3.12 13.70 -8.66
C TYR A 98 2.75 12.24 -9.00
N LEU A 99 2.26 11.51 -7.99
CA LEU A 99 1.62 10.21 -8.12
C LEU A 99 0.15 10.31 -7.75
N GLU A 100 -0.70 9.61 -8.48
CA GLU A 100 -2.09 9.41 -8.07
C GLU A 100 -2.11 8.35 -6.95
N VAL A 101 -2.83 8.63 -5.86
CA VAL A 101 -2.89 7.72 -4.72
C VAL A 101 -4.34 7.29 -4.47
N GLU A 102 -4.49 6.01 -4.20
CA GLU A 102 -5.75 5.39 -3.85
C GLU A 102 -5.60 4.57 -2.57
N ILE A 103 -6.69 4.48 -1.82
CA ILE A 103 -6.78 3.66 -0.61
C ILE A 103 -7.89 2.64 -0.76
N TYR A 104 -7.56 1.40 -0.42
CA TYR A 104 -8.49 0.29 -0.31
C TYR A 104 -8.81 0.04 1.14
N THR A 105 -10.09 0.00 1.48
CA THR A 105 -10.52 -0.37 2.84
C THR A 105 -10.91 -1.85 2.88
N ILE A 106 -10.19 -2.61 3.70
CA ILE A 106 -10.46 -4.04 3.88
C ILE A 106 -11.76 -4.19 4.69
N GLY A 107 -12.65 -5.05 4.19
CA GLY A 107 -13.98 -5.27 4.76
C GLY A 107 -15.09 -4.59 3.95
N THR A 108 -14.88 -3.35 3.48
CA THR A 108 -15.81 -2.72 2.53
C THR A 108 -15.53 -3.14 1.09
N GLY A 109 -14.26 -3.41 0.77
CA GLY A 109 -13.85 -3.88 -0.55
C GLY A 109 -13.77 -2.78 -1.61
N VAL A 110 -13.69 -1.52 -1.18
CA VAL A 110 -13.79 -0.36 -2.06
C VAL A 110 -12.44 0.36 -2.14
N TRP A 111 -12.04 0.68 -3.38
CA TRP A 111 -10.98 1.64 -3.69
C TRP A 111 -11.55 3.05 -3.76
N ARG A 112 -10.87 4.02 -3.14
CA ARG A 112 -11.17 5.44 -3.28
C ARG A 112 -9.90 6.22 -3.56
N SER A 113 -9.99 7.25 -4.39
CA SER A 113 -8.88 8.21 -4.56
C SER A 113 -8.71 9.05 -3.29
N ILE A 114 -7.46 9.34 -2.95
CA ILE A 114 -7.09 10.22 -1.83
C ILE A 114 -6.30 11.45 -2.30
N GLY A 115 -6.25 11.67 -3.63
CA GLY A 115 -5.52 12.78 -4.24
C GLY A 115 -4.11 12.38 -4.69
N ASN A 116 -3.21 13.35 -4.66
CA ASN A 116 -1.88 13.25 -5.25
C ASN A 116 -0.79 13.29 -4.17
N ALA A 117 0.24 12.47 -4.34
CA ALA A 117 1.48 12.55 -3.56
C ALA A 117 2.61 13.12 -4.43
N PRO A 118 3.67 13.73 -3.85
CA PRO A 118 4.86 14.13 -4.61
C PRO A 118 5.44 12.93 -5.39
N SER A 119 6.14 13.10 -6.50
CA SER A 119 6.74 11.98 -7.24
C SER A 119 8.21 11.71 -6.88
N ASP A 120 8.80 12.55 -6.02
CA ASP A 120 10.24 12.57 -5.68
C ASP A 120 10.71 11.36 -4.85
N PHE A 121 10.15 10.18 -5.09
CA PHE A 121 10.43 8.98 -4.33
C PHE A 121 11.55 8.18 -4.98
N LEU A 122 12.73 8.19 -4.35
CA LEU A 122 13.60 7.02 -4.43
C LEU A 122 13.04 5.99 -3.47
N LYS A 123 12.57 4.86 -4.02
CA LYS A 123 12.09 3.73 -3.21
C LYS A 123 13.26 3.17 -2.41
N PHE A 124 13.44 3.66 -1.18
CA PHE A 124 14.19 2.91 -0.21
C PHE A 124 13.47 1.59 0.05
N PRO A 125 14.19 0.48 0.29
CA PRO A 125 13.57 -0.82 0.52
C PRO A 125 12.79 -0.90 1.84
N PHE A 126 12.70 0.20 2.60
CA PHE A 126 12.07 0.27 3.91
C PHE A 126 11.16 1.50 3.99
N SER A 127 9.85 1.25 4.13
CA SER A 127 8.90 2.19 4.72
C SER A 127 8.67 1.76 6.18
N ALA A 128 8.43 2.71 7.07
CA ALA A 128 8.21 2.43 8.49
C ALA A 128 6.82 2.85 8.91
N LEU A 129 6.04 1.93 9.48
CA LEU A 129 4.80 2.28 10.14
C LEU A 129 5.11 2.66 11.59
N LEU A 130 4.96 3.94 11.92
CA LEU A 130 5.25 4.52 13.23
C LEU A 130 4.13 5.47 13.63
N HIS A 131 3.62 5.33 14.86
CA HIS A 131 2.52 6.16 15.40
C HIS A 131 1.29 6.25 14.48
N GLY A 132 0.92 5.15 13.84
CA GLY A 132 -0.25 5.10 12.95
C GLY A 132 -0.03 5.70 11.55
N ALA A 133 1.18 6.20 11.27
CA ALA A 133 1.53 6.77 9.98
C ALA A 133 2.66 5.99 9.29
N LEU A 134 2.52 5.82 7.97
CA LEU A 134 3.56 5.30 7.10
C LEU A 134 4.57 6.40 6.83
N HIS A 135 5.85 6.14 7.08
CA HIS A 135 6.93 7.08 6.84
C HIS A 135 7.87 6.55 5.77
N TRP A 136 8.33 7.43 4.90
CA TRP A 136 9.32 7.11 3.87
C TRP A 136 10.20 8.32 3.57
N VAL A 137 11.37 8.06 2.98
CA VAL A 137 12.36 9.09 2.66
C VAL A 137 12.30 9.39 1.17
N SER A 138 12.32 10.68 0.83
CA SER A 138 12.55 11.17 -0.52
C SER A 138 14.00 11.65 -0.65
N LEU A 139 14.61 11.27 -1.77
CA LEU A 139 15.92 11.71 -2.21
C LEU A 139 15.74 12.27 -3.61
N ALA A 140 15.29 13.52 -3.75
CA ALA A 140 15.38 14.15 -5.06
C ALA A 140 16.85 14.56 -5.30
N VAL A 141 17.35 14.34 -6.51
CA VAL A 141 18.73 14.66 -6.91
C VAL A 141 19.04 16.16 -6.73
N GLU A 142 18.00 17.00 -6.70
CA GLU A 142 18.10 18.47 -6.62
C GLU A 142 17.43 19.07 -5.37
N SER A 143 16.86 18.25 -4.46
CA SER A 143 16.18 18.73 -3.25
C SER A 143 16.89 18.27 -1.97
N ALA A 144 16.56 18.93 -0.85
CA ALA A 144 16.93 18.43 0.47
C ALA A 144 16.28 17.07 0.73
N GLU A 145 16.98 16.19 1.45
CA GLU A 145 16.42 14.96 2.00
C GLU A 145 15.22 15.30 2.88
N CYS A 146 14.07 14.69 2.62
CA CYS A 146 12.88 14.88 3.44
C CYS A 146 12.22 13.55 3.79
N ILE A 147 11.58 13.53 4.96
CA ILE A 147 10.77 12.41 5.42
C ILE A 147 9.31 12.79 5.19
N HIS A 148 8.62 11.99 4.40
CA HIS A 148 7.18 12.09 4.22
C HIS A 148 6.47 11.14 5.16
N SER A 149 5.21 11.46 5.48
CA SER A 149 4.35 10.61 6.29
C SER A 149 2.92 10.60 5.73
N PHE A 150 2.27 9.44 5.78
CA PHE A 150 0.86 9.26 5.47
C PHE A 150 0.14 8.62 6.67
N SER A 151 -0.91 9.27 7.15
CA SER A 151 -1.72 8.77 8.28
C SER A 151 -2.93 8.00 7.77
N PHE A 152 -3.05 6.73 8.14
CA PHE A 152 -4.22 5.93 7.79
C PHE A 152 -5.49 6.35 8.55
N GLU A 153 -5.34 7.11 9.64
CA GLU A 153 -6.45 7.69 10.41
C GLU A 153 -7.08 8.87 9.66
N THR A 154 -6.25 9.79 9.19
CA THR A 154 -6.71 11.11 8.71
C THR A 154 -6.71 11.25 7.18
N GLU A 155 -6.19 10.25 6.47
CA GLU A 155 -6.17 10.08 5.00
C GLU A 155 -6.05 11.35 4.15
#